data_AF-S6HNR9-F1
#
_entry.id   AF-S6HNR9-F1
#
_cell.length_a   1.000
_cell.length_b   1.000
_cell.length_c   1.000
_cell.angle_alpha   90.00
_cell.angle_beta   90.00
_cell.angle_gamma   90.00
#
_symmetry.space_group_name_H-M   'P 1'
#
loop_
_entity.id
_entity.type
_entity.pdbx_description
1 polymer ?
#
loop_
_entity_poly.entity_id
_entity_poly.type
_entity_poly.pdbx_seq_one_letter_code
_entity_poly.pdbx_strand_id
1 'polypeptide(L)'
;MEKELVFTSAESLLMRGEQPTIDSIVSSTGLADSVVEKQLQQWWHTIPEKLSLNDQMVSVPGLPESLGGAFGRIWQQAVEEAETRLRADSRTLNHANEEVRQLAEESLKDSHNKRSLVETQLREIKLKLEDSQIHSRSVDAELSVMKAAIVSEATSRKKEEHLRAKLENDLVHLRKAHEDAKRTFEQRIKEDQRHSLDQISKSEADARYYRNASEKLRDDAGTKETTLTKKNHDLLSEIARHEVRIDTQHTLIRSQDEELKVLKQLGMTQSRELSSNSSALLAETNKAKRLEQKVKEQDAEVKRLNQKALNSATEWGRRENLMRNELRSVADELQRAQLKVVNLEKRSISQDEEIRRLKSKL
;
A
#
# COMPACT_ATOMS: atom_id res chain seq x y z
N MET A 1 -69.60 -115.43 93.76
CA MET A 1 -71.03 -115.06 93.68
C MET A 1 -71.39 -114.45 92.33
N GLU A 2 -70.75 -113.35 91.88
CA GLU A 2 -71.12 -112.68 90.62
C GLU A 2 -70.97 -113.57 89.36
N LYS A 3 -69.91 -114.38 89.26
CA LYS A 3 -69.69 -115.34 88.17
C LYS A 3 -70.80 -116.40 88.07
N GLU A 4 -71.20 -117.00 89.20
CA GLU A 4 -72.23 -118.04 89.23
C GLU A 4 -73.61 -117.48 88.88
N LEU A 5 -73.92 -116.26 89.29
CA LEU A 5 -75.17 -115.57 88.93
C LEU A 5 -75.26 -115.32 87.41
N VAL A 6 -74.17 -114.83 86.80
CA VAL A 6 -74.10 -114.61 85.34
C VAL A 6 -74.18 -115.94 84.59
N PHE A 7 -73.48 -116.98 85.04
CA PHE A 7 -73.46 -118.29 84.37
C PHE A 7 -74.83 -118.99 84.49
N THR A 8 -75.47 -118.95 85.65
CA THR A 8 -76.78 -119.56 85.86
C THR A 8 -77.88 -118.84 85.09
N SER A 9 -77.80 -117.50 85.00
CA SER A 9 -78.75 -116.72 84.20
C SER A 9 -78.55 -116.94 82.70
N ALA A 10 -77.29 -116.97 82.22
CA ALA A 10 -76.96 -117.31 80.84
C ALA A 10 -77.39 -118.74 80.48
N GLU A 11 -77.18 -119.70 81.37
CA GLU A 11 -77.64 -121.09 81.20
C GLU A 11 -79.17 -121.19 81.24
N SER A 12 -79.86 -120.43 82.09
CA SER A 12 -81.33 -120.40 82.11
C SER A 12 -81.92 -119.80 80.83
N LEU A 13 -81.31 -118.75 80.28
CA LEU A 13 -81.70 -118.16 78.99
C LEU A 13 -81.44 -119.11 77.83
N LEU A 14 -80.27 -119.76 77.82
CA LEU A 14 -79.93 -120.76 76.81
C LEU A 14 -80.86 -121.99 76.87
N MET A 15 -81.23 -122.47 78.07
CA MET A 15 -82.20 -123.56 78.25
C MET A 15 -83.63 -123.18 77.82
N ARG A 16 -83.95 -121.89 77.77
CA ARG A 16 -85.21 -121.36 77.20
C ARG A 16 -85.12 -121.13 75.68
N GLY A 17 -83.97 -121.37 75.07
CA GLY A 17 -83.74 -121.16 73.64
C GLY A 17 -83.49 -119.70 73.26
N GLU A 18 -83.24 -118.81 74.23
CA GLU A 18 -82.95 -117.40 74.00
C GLU A 18 -81.43 -117.14 74.07
N GLN A 19 -80.92 -116.29 73.18
CA GLN A 19 -79.50 -115.94 73.18
C GLN A 19 -79.18 -115.05 74.40
N PRO A 20 -78.24 -115.46 75.27
CA PRO A 20 -77.85 -114.64 76.41
C PRO A 20 -77.07 -113.40 75.93
N THR A 21 -77.74 -112.25 75.86
CA THR A 21 -77.16 -110.93 75.58
C THR A 21 -76.80 -110.21 76.88
N ILE A 22 -75.86 -109.26 76.82
CA ILE A 22 -75.38 -108.52 78.00
C ILE A 22 -76.58 -107.86 78.71
N ASP A 23 -77.45 -107.18 77.96
CA ASP A 23 -78.63 -106.49 78.49
C ASP A 23 -79.62 -107.43 79.22
N SER A 24 -79.81 -108.64 78.71
CA SER A 24 -80.73 -109.63 79.31
C SER A 24 -80.20 -110.17 80.64
N ILE A 25 -78.89 -110.36 80.75
CA ILE A 25 -78.25 -110.83 81.98
C ILE A 25 -78.13 -109.71 83.00
N VAL A 26 -77.81 -108.49 82.57
CA VAL A 26 -77.80 -107.30 83.44
C VAL A 26 -79.19 -107.10 84.06
N SER A 27 -80.25 -107.20 83.25
CA SER A 27 -81.63 -107.06 83.72
C SER A 27 -82.05 -108.13 84.73
N SER A 28 -81.53 -109.36 84.62
CA SER A 28 -81.87 -110.46 85.51
C SER A 28 -81.00 -110.54 86.78
N THR A 29 -79.77 -110.03 86.74
CA THR A 29 -78.79 -110.15 87.84
C THR A 29 -78.51 -108.82 88.57
N GLY A 30 -78.86 -107.68 87.97
CA GLY A 30 -78.63 -106.34 88.52
C GLY A 30 -77.15 -105.93 88.60
N LEU A 31 -76.25 -106.67 87.93
CA LEU A 31 -74.81 -106.41 87.92
C LEU A 31 -74.43 -105.37 86.86
N ALA A 32 -73.31 -104.68 87.06
CA ALA A 32 -72.81 -103.68 86.11
C ALA A 32 -72.37 -104.32 84.77
N ASP A 33 -72.67 -103.65 83.65
CA ASP A 33 -72.43 -104.13 82.28
C ASP A 33 -71.01 -104.64 82.03
N SER A 34 -69.99 -103.95 82.58
CA SER A 34 -68.58 -104.32 82.39
C SER A 34 -68.21 -105.65 83.06
N VAL A 35 -68.89 -106.01 84.16
CA VAL A 35 -68.70 -107.30 84.84
C VAL A 35 -69.43 -108.40 84.08
N VAL A 36 -70.65 -108.13 83.60
CA VAL A 36 -71.42 -109.08 82.79
C VAL A 36 -70.74 -109.36 81.46
N GLU A 37 -70.24 -108.36 80.74
CA GLU A 37 -69.54 -108.53 79.47
C GLU A 37 -68.31 -109.44 79.62
N LYS A 38 -67.49 -109.20 80.64
CA LYS A 38 -66.30 -110.00 80.90
C LYS A 38 -66.64 -111.44 81.31
N GLN A 39 -67.64 -111.64 82.18
CA GLN A 39 -68.03 -112.97 82.63
C GLN A 39 -68.80 -113.74 81.55
N LEU A 40 -69.61 -113.07 80.73
CA LEU A 40 -70.33 -113.64 79.60
C LEU A 40 -69.38 -114.06 78.49
N GLN A 41 -68.35 -113.27 78.19
CA GLN A 41 -67.27 -113.70 77.29
C GLN A 41 -66.57 -114.96 77.81
N GLN A 42 -66.26 -115.03 79.12
CA GLN A 42 -65.67 -116.22 79.71
C GLN A 42 -66.61 -117.44 79.64
N TRP A 43 -67.91 -117.24 79.87
CA TRP A 43 -68.91 -118.29 79.70
C TRP A 43 -68.96 -118.80 78.25
N TRP A 44 -68.98 -117.91 77.25
CA TRP A 44 -68.94 -118.28 75.82
C TRP A 44 -67.68 -119.05 75.44
N HIS A 45 -66.53 -118.80 76.08
CA HIS A 45 -65.32 -119.59 75.85
C HIS A 45 -65.38 -120.99 76.48
N THR A 46 -66.21 -121.21 77.52
CA THR A 46 -66.39 -122.55 78.10
C THR A 46 -67.46 -123.39 77.40
N ILE A 47 -68.29 -122.77 76.55
CA ILE A 47 -69.35 -123.44 75.78
C ILE A 47 -68.79 -124.46 74.74
N PRO A 48 -67.75 -124.15 73.95
CA PRO A 48 -67.14 -125.11 73.02
C PRO A 48 -66.60 -126.38 73.67
N GLU A 49 -66.07 -126.29 74.91
CA GLU A 49 -65.61 -127.46 75.66
C GLU A 49 -66.79 -128.32 76.16
N LYS A 50 -67.92 -127.70 76.53
CA LYS A 50 -69.17 -128.41 76.89
C LYS A 50 -69.93 -128.97 75.68
N LEU A 51 -69.70 -128.40 74.50
CA LEU A 51 -70.29 -128.82 73.21
C LEU A 51 -69.35 -129.70 72.39
N SER A 52 -68.21 -130.15 72.93
CA SER A 52 -67.44 -131.20 72.27
C SER A 52 -68.35 -132.42 72.17
N LEU A 53 -68.89 -132.64 70.97
CA LEU A 53 -69.67 -133.80 70.62
C LEU A 53 -68.81 -135.01 71.00
N ASN A 54 -69.13 -135.60 72.15
CA ASN A 54 -68.58 -136.87 72.54
C ASN A 54 -68.69 -137.77 71.32
N ASP A 55 -67.60 -138.47 71.02
CA ASP A 55 -67.45 -139.52 70.00
C ASP A 55 -68.31 -140.76 70.35
N GLN A 56 -69.50 -140.52 70.91
CA GLN A 56 -70.56 -141.49 71.05
C GLN A 56 -71.09 -141.71 69.65
N MET A 57 -70.72 -142.87 69.10
CA MET A 57 -71.47 -143.53 68.04
C MET A 57 -72.96 -143.21 68.23
N VAL A 58 -73.52 -142.44 67.29
CA VAL A 58 -74.94 -142.11 67.26
C VAL A 58 -75.70 -143.42 67.11
N SER A 59 -76.05 -144.02 68.25
CA SER A 59 -76.95 -145.17 68.34
C SER A 59 -78.32 -144.61 68.67
N VAL A 60 -79.18 -144.55 67.66
CA VAL A 60 -80.58 -144.17 67.81
C VAL A 60 -81.29 -145.29 68.58
N PRO A 61 -81.80 -145.07 69.81
CA PRO A 61 -82.40 -146.12 70.61
C PRO A 61 -83.66 -146.68 69.94
N GLY A 62 -83.68 -147.99 69.69
CA GLY A 62 -84.85 -148.71 69.13
C GLY A 62 -84.72 -149.18 67.67
N LEU A 63 -83.61 -148.91 66.98
CA LEU A 63 -83.31 -149.49 65.67
C LEU A 63 -82.15 -150.49 65.74
N PRO A 64 -82.15 -151.57 64.93
CA PRO A 64 -81.02 -152.51 64.84
C PRO A 64 -79.71 -151.78 64.52
N GLU A 65 -78.58 -152.22 65.08
CA GLU A 65 -77.25 -151.59 64.91
C GLU A 65 -76.86 -151.33 63.44
N SER A 66 -77.37 -152.13 62.51
CA SER A 66 -77.19 -151.95 61.06
C SER A 66 -77.77 -150.63 60.51
N LEU A 67 -78.85 -150.12 61.11
CA LEU A 67 -79.52 -148.86 60.75
C LEU A 67 -78.93 -147.65 61.49
N GLY A 68 -78.55 -147.79 62.77
CA GLY A 68 -77.85 -146.73 63.51
C GLY A 68 -76.52 -146.35 62.86
N GLY A 69 -75.74 -147.35 62.45
CA GLY A 69 -74.52 -147.14 61.67
C GLY A 69 -74.79 -146.52 60.29
N ALA A 70 -75.96 -146.75 59.68
CA ALA A 70 -76.33 -146.13 58.41
C ALA A 70 -76.69 -144.64 58.58
N PHE A 71 -77.43 -144.27 59.63
CA PHE A 71 -77.74 -142.88 59.94
C PHE A 71 -76.50 -142.08 60.33
N GLY A 72 -75.58 -142.65 61.12
CA GLY A 72 -74.31 -142.02 61.44
C GLY A 72 -73.47 -141.74 60.18
N ARG A 73 -73.44 -142.69 59.24
CA ARG A 73 -72.79 -142.48 57.93
C ARG A 73 -73.46 -141.37 57.11
N ILE A 74 -74.79 -141.31 57.09
CA ILE A 74 -75.52 -140.25 56.37
C ILE A 74 -75.27 -138.87 57.00
N TRP A 75 -75.25 -138.78 58.32
CA TRP A 75 -74.93 -137.53 59.03
C TRP A 75 -73.49 -137.09 58.77
N GLN A 76 -72.54 -138.01 58.88
CA GLN A 76 -71.14 -137.73 58.60
C GLN A 76 -70.93 -137.33 57.14
N GLN A 77 -71.62 -137.99 56.20
CA GLN A 77 -71.65 -137.59 54.79
C GLN A 77 -72.26 -136.20 54.60
N ALA A 78 -73.34 -135.85 55.30
CA ALA A 78 -73.96 -134.53 55.23
C ALA A 78 -73.07 -133.42 55.83
N VAL A 79 -72.35 -133.72 56.91
CA VAL A 79 -71.36 -132.80 57.51
C VAL A 79 -70.16 -132.64 56.57
N GLU A 80 -69.64 -133.72 55.99
CA GLU A 80 -68.57 -133.65 54.98
C GLU A 80 -69.02 -132.88 53.73
N GLU A 81 -70.28 -133.06 53.28
CA GLU A 81 -70.86 -132.29 52.17
C GLU A 81 -71.03 -130.81 52.53
N ALA A 82 -71.47 -130.48 53.74
CA ALA A 82 -71.57 -129.10 54.21
C ALA A 82 -70.19 -128.44 54.35
N GLU A 83 -69.19 -129.16 54.87
CA GLU A 83 -67.81 -128.68 54.96
C GLU A 83 -67.18 -128.46 53.58
N THR A 84 -67.40 -129.37 52.63
CA THR A 84 -66.89 -129.22 51.27
C THR A 84 -67.55 -128.06 50.54
N ARG A 85 -68.87 -127.84 50.72
CA ARG A 85 -69.58 -126.66 50.23
C ARG A 85 -69.06 -125.38 50.85
N LEU A 86 -68.91 -125.33 52.18
CA LEU A 86 -68.36 -124.16 52.87
C LEU A 86 -66.93 -123.84 52.43
N ARG A 87 -66.08 -124.86 52.22
CA ARG A 87 -64.72 -124.68 51.67
C ARG A 87 -64.76 -124.18 50.22
N ALA A 88 -65.71 -124.64 49.40
CA ALA A 88 -65.88 -124.17 48.03
C ALA A 88 -66.38 -122.70 47.99
N ASP A 89 -67.37 -122.36 48.82
CA ASP A 89 -67.89 -121.00 48.95
C ASP A 89 -66.81 -120.05 49.49
N SER A 90 -66.06 -120.47 50.50
CA SER A 90 -64.94 -119.70 51.05
C SER A 90 -63.84 -119.47 50.00
N ARG A 91 -63.49 -120.48 49.18
CA ARG A 91 -62.54 -120.31 48.06
C ARG A 91 -63.07 -119.33 47.02
N THR A 92 -64.35 -119.42 46.69
CA THR A 92 -65.01 -118.54 45.71
C THR A 92 -65.04 -117.10 46.21
N LEU A 93 -65.41 -116.90 47.47
CA LEU A 93 -65.43 -115.58 48.11
C LEU A 93 -64.02 -114.98 48.26
N ASN A 94 -63.02 -115.81 48.59
CA ASN A 94 -61.62 -115.36 48.63
C ASN A 94 -61.10 -114.97 47.24
N HIS A 95 -61.48 -115.71 46.20
CA HIS A 95 -61.13 -115.38 44.82
C HIS A 95 -61.79 -114.06 44.39
N ALA A 96 -63.08 -113.89 44.64
CA ALA A 96 -63.80 -112.65 44.35
C ALA A 96 -63.21 -111.45 45.11
N ASN A 97 -62.85 -111.62 46.39
CA ASN A 97 -62.18 -110.56 47.16
C ASN A 97 -60.80 -110.22 46.60
N GLU A 98 -60.04 -111.21 46.14
CA GLU A 98 -58.72 -111.00 45.52
C GLU A 98 -58.85 -110.27 44.17
N GLU A 99 -59.84 -110.61 43.34
CA GLU A 99 -60.12 -109.90 42.09
C GLU A 99 -60.51 -108.43 42.35
N VAL A 100 -61.38 -108.17 43.33
CA VAL A 100 -61.75 -106.80 43.71
C VAL A 100 -60.53 -106.03 44.23
N ARG A 101 -59.66 -106.67 45.02
CA ARG A 101 -58.42 -106.06 45.51
C ARG A 101 -57.48 -105.71 44.36
N GLN A 102 -57.30 -106.62 43.39
CA GLN A 102 -56.46 -106.38 42.21
C GLN A 102 -56.99 -105.22 41.37
N LEU A 103 -58.30 -105.18 41.10
CA LEU A 103 -58.92 -104.06 40.36
C LEU A 103 -58.77 -102.73 41.09
N ALA A 104 -58.89 -102.72 42.42
CA ALA A 104 -58.67 -101.53 43.24
C ALA A 104 -57.19 -101.08 43.20
N GLU A 105 -56.24 -102.02 43.27
CA GLU A 105 -54.80 -101.74 43.17
C GLU A 105 -54.40 -101.23 41.79
N GLU A 106 -54.94 -101.82 40.72
CA GLU A 106 -54.72 -101.35 39.35
C GLU A 106 -55.28 -99.94 39.13
N SER A 107 -56.52 -99.68 39.59
CA SER A 107 -57.13 -98.35 39.52
C SER A 107 -56.34 -97.30 40.32
N LEU A 108 -55.85 -97.66 41.52
CA LEU A 108 -55.01 -96.80 42.33
C LEU A 108 -53.67 -96.50 41.63
N LYS A 109 -53.04 -97.51 41.04
CA LYS A 109 -51.80 -97.38 40.29
C LYS A 109 -51.97 -96.47 39.07
N ASP A 110 -53.06 -96.64 38.32
CA ASP A 110 -53.38 -95.79 37.17
C ASP A 110 -53.63 -94.34 37.57
N SER A 111 -54.37 -94.11 38.67
CA SER A 111 -54.56 -92.77 39.24
C SER A 111 -53.23 -92.15 39.67
N HIS A 112 -52.36 -92.93 40.31
CA HIS A 112 -51.04 -92.45 40.73
C HIS A 112 -50.12 -92.12 39.54
N ASN A 113 -50.18 -92.93 38.48
CA ASN A 113 -49.44 -92.67 37.24
C ASN A 113 -49.93 -91.39 36.56
N LYS A 114 -51.26 -91.21 36.44
CA LYS A 114 -51.87 -89.99 35.89
C LYS A 114 -51.50 -88.76 36.71
N ARG A 115 -51.55 -88.86 38.05
CA ARG A 115 -51.13 -87.78 38.95
C ARG A 115 -49.66 -87.41 38.74
N SER A 116 -48.77 -88.40 38.70
CA SER A 116 -47.34 -88.19 38.47
C SER A 116 -47.05 -87.53 37.11
N LEU A 117 -47.78 -87.94 36.06
CA LEU A 117 -47.69 -87.32 34.74
C LEU A 117 -48.11 -85.85 34.77
N VAL A 118 -49.25 -85.55 35.39
CA VAL A 118 -49.76 -84.17 35.51
C VAL A 118 -48.82 -83.30 36.36
N GLU A 119 -48.30 -83.82 37.48
CA GLU A 119 -47.31 -83.13 38.31
C GLU A 119 -46.00 -82.84 37.55
N THR A 120 -45.58 -83.75 36.66
CA THR A 120 -44.41 -83.55 35.80
C THR A 120 -44.69 -82.48 34.73
N GLN A 121 -45.82 -82.59 34.03
CA GLN A 121 -46.24 -81.57 33.04
C GLN A 121 -46.42 -80.19 33.67
N LEU A 122 -46.97 -80.11 34.88
CA LEU A 122 -47.14 -78.86 35.61
C LEU A 122 -45.79 -78.23 35.98
N ARG A 123 -44.79 -79.04 36.37
CA ARG A 123 -43.42 -78.56 36.60
C ARG A 123 -42.78 -78.04 35.31
N GLU A 124 -42.92 -78.76 34.20
CA GLU A 124 -42.39 -78.33 32.90
C GLU A 124 -43.03 -77.02 32.42
N ILE A 125 -44.36 -76.88 32.55
CA ILE A 125 -45.06 -75.66 32.16
C ILE A 125 -44.63 -74.48 33.04
N LYS A 126 -44.43 -74.68 34.35
CA LYS A 126 -43.93 -73.64 35.25
C LYS A 126 -42.53 -73.16 34.83
N LEU A 127 -41.62 -74.08 34.54
CA LEU A 127 -40.27 -73.73 34.06
C LEU A 127 -40.33 -72.95 32.75
N LYS A 128 -41.13 -73.41 31.77
CA LYS A 128 -41.32 -72.67 30.50
C LYS A 128 -41.93 -71.28 30.71
N LEU A 129 -42.86 -71.14 31.66
CA LEU A 129 -43.46 -69.85 32.00
C LEU A 129 -42.42 -68.91 32.62
N GLU A 130 -41.60 -69.41 33.55
CA GLU A 130 -40.51 -68.64 34.17
C GLU A 130 -39.48 -68.20 33.13
N ASP A 131 -39.04 -69.10 32.25
CA ASP A 131 -38.12 -68.78 31.14
C ASP A 131 -38.72 -67.71 30.21
N SER A 132 -40.00 -67.84 29.85
CA SER A 132 -40.68 -66.85 29.01
C SER A 132 -40.81 -65.49 29.70
N GLN A 133 -41.02 -65.46 31.03
CA GLN A 133 -41.06 -64.21 31.79
C GLN A 133 -39.69 -63.55 31.88
N ILE A 134 -38.62 -64.33 32.07
CA ILE A 134 -37.24 -63.83 32.06
C ILE A 134 -36.92 -63.25 30.68
N HIS A 135 -37.25 -63.97 29.61
CA HIS A 135 -37.04 -63.50 28.24
C HIS A 135 -37.82 -62.21 27.95
N SER A 136 -39.09 -62.13 28.35
CA SER A 136 -39.90 -60.91 28.22
C SER A 136 -39.26 -59.71 28.92
N ARG A 137 -38.77 -59.89 30.16
CA ARG A 137 -38.08 -58.82 30.90
C ARG A 137 -36.78 -58.39 30.22
N SER A 138 -36.04 -59.33 29.62
CA SER A 138 -34.83 -59.03 28.84
C SER A 138 -35.16 -58.17 27.63
N VAL A 139 -36.17 -58.56 26.85
CA VAL A 139 -36.61 -57.82 25.67
C VAL A 139 -37.13 -56.43 26.06
N ASP A 140 -37.88 -56.31 27.16
CA ASP A 140 -38.35 -55.01 27.66
C ASP A 140 -37.18 -54.08 28.05
N ALA A 141 -36.12 -54.64 28.65
CA ALA A 141 -34.91 -53.89 28.98
C ALA A 141 -34.17 -53.42 27.72
N GLU A 142 -33.99 -54.30 26.73
CA GLU A 142 -33.39 -53.96 25.43
C GLU A 142 -34.20 -52.86 24.72
N LEU A 143 -35.53 -52.97 24.75
CA LEU A 143 -36.44 -52.00 24.14
C LEU A 143 -36.33 -50.64 24.84
N SER A 144 -36.18 -50.62 26.16
CA SER A 144 -35.93 -49.39 26.93
C SER A 144 -34.60 -48.73 26.58
N VAL A 145 -33.52 -49.51 26.48
CA VAL A 145 -32.20 -49.01 26.06
C VAL A 145 -32.24 -48.46 24.64
N MET A 146 -32.87 -49.17 23.71
CA MET A 146 -33.03 -48.71 22.33
C MET A 146 -33.84 -47.41 22.24
N LYS A 147 -34.93 -47.28 23.02
CA LYS A 147 -35.68 -46.02 23.11
C LYS A 147 -34.80 -44.87 23.59
N ALA A 148 -34.00 -45.08 24.63
CA ALA A 148 -33.07 -44.07 25.14
C ALA A 148 -32.01 -43.69 24.10
N ALA A 149 -31.45 -44.68 23.39
CA ALA A 149 -30.49 -44.47 22.31
C ALA A 149 -31.10 -43.65 21.16
N ILE A 150 -32.31 -43.98 20.72
CA ILE A 150 -33.03 -43.24 19.67
C ILE A 150 -33.26 -41.77 20.08
N VAL A 151 -33.69 -41.53 21.33
CA VAL A 151 -33.89 -40.16 21.83
C VAL A 151 -32.58 -39.40 21.87
N SER A 152 -31.51 -40.02 22.39
CA SER A 152 -30.17 -39.43 22.42
C SER A 152 -29.69 -39.06 21.00
N GLU A 153 -29.80 -40.00 20.06
CA GLU A 153 -29.42 -39.79 18.66
C GLU A 153 -30.24 -38.67 18.00
N ALA A 154 -31.56 -38.62 18.24
CA ALA A 154 -32.41 -37.54 17.74
C ALA A 154 -31.98 -36.18 18.29
N THR A 155 -31.59 -36.08 19.56
CA THR A 155 -31.08 -34.83 20.13
C THR A 155 -29.71 -34.44 19.57
N SER A 156 -28.82 -35.42 19.33
CA SER A 156 -27.51 -35.22 18.71
C SER A 156 -27.68 -34.69 17.29
N ARG A 157 -28.51 -35.36 16.49
CA ARG A 157 -28.81 -34.97 15.12
C ARG A 157 -29.42 -33.57 15.03
N LYS A 158 -30.33 -33.20 15.94
CA LYS A 158 -30.90 -31.85 15.99
C LYS A 158 -29.84 -30.78 16.28
N LYS A 159 -28.85 -31.06 17.14
CA LYS A 159 -27.72 -30.15 17.40
C LYS A 159 -26.82 -30.03 16.18
N GLU A 160 -26.55 -31.14 15.50
CA GLU A 160 -25.75 -31.15 14.27
C GLU A 160 -26.43 -30.37 13.15
N GLU A 161 -27.73 -30.54 12.94
CA GLU A 161 -28.51 -29.77 11.95
C GLU A 161 -28.45 -28.26 12.25
N HIS A 162 -28.56 -27.88 13.53
CA HIS A 162 -28.41 -26.47 13.92
C HIS A 162 -27.01 -25.92 13.64
N LEU A 163 -25.97 -26.69 13.96
CA LEU A 163 -24.58 -26.33 13.65
C LEU A 163 -24.35 -26.22 12.14
N ARG A 164 -24.90 -27.15 11.35
CA ARG A 164 -24.82 -27.14 9.89
C ARG A 164 -25.47 -25.88 9.32
N ALA A 165 -26.68 -25.53 9.77
CA ALA A 165 -27.37 -24.31 9.35
C ALA A 165 -26.59 -23.04 9.73
N LYS A 166 -25.96 -23.02 10.92
CA LYS A 166 -25.09 -21.91 11.33
C LYS A 166 -23.87 -21.77 10.41
N LEU A 167 -23.16 -22.87 10.15
CA LEU A 167 -21.99 -22.88 9.27
C LEU A 167 -22.36 -22.49 7.84
N GLU A 168 -23.53 -22.89 7.35
CA GLU A 168 -24.02 -22.50 6.02
C GLU A 168 -24.28 -20.99 5.94
N ASN A 169 -24.90 -20.39 6.96
CA ASN A 169 -25.05 -18.95 7.05
C ASN A 169 -23.69 -18.22 7.12
N ASP A 170 -22.76 -18.71 7.94
CA ASP A 170 -21.42 -18.12 8.06
C ASP A 170 -20.66 -18.20 6.72
N LEU A 171 -20.79 -19.29 5.98
CA LEU A 171 -20.23 -19.43 4.63
C LEU A 171 -20.83 -18.44 3.64
N VAL A 172 -22.15 -18.21 3.69
CA VAL A 172 -22.81 -17.21 2.84
C VAL A 172 -22.31 -15.80 3.18
N HIS A 173 -22.19 -15.47 4.46
CA HIS A 173 -21.65 -14.19 4.91
C HIS A 173 -20.19 -14.01 4.47
N LEU A 174 -19.36 -15.03 4.62
CA LEU A 174 -17.95 -14.97 4.23
C LEU A 174 -17.78 -14.81 2.71
N ARG A 175 -18.59 -15.52 1.91
CA ARG A 175 -18.61 -15.35 0.45
C ARG A 175 -19.00 -13.93 0.04
N LYS A 176 -20.03 -13.36 0.68
CA LYS A 176 -20.45 -11.98 0.42
C LYS A 176 -19.36 -10.98 0.81
N ALA A 177 -18.78 -11.12 1.99
CA ALA A 177 -17.69 -10.26 2.46
C ALA A 177 -16.46 -10.33 1.53
N HIS A 178 -16.13 -11.52 1.04
CA HIS A 178 -15.06 -11.71 0.07
C HIS A 178 -15.38 -11.00 -1.27
N GLU A 179 -16.60 -11.13 -1.79
CA GLU A 179 -16.99 -10.46 -3.04
C GLU A 179 -17.01 -8.92 -2.90
N ASP A 180 -17.49 -8.41 -1.76
CA ASP A 180 -17.47 -6.98 -1.46
C ASP A 180 -16.01 -6.46 -1.32
N ALA A 181 -15.12 -7.23 -0.68
CA ALA A 181 -13.69 -6.91 -0.59
C ALA A 181 -13.02 -6.91 -1.97
N LYS A 182 -13.32 -7.90 -2.81
CA LYS A 182 -12.82 -7.98 -4.18
C LYS A 182 -13.27 -6.78 -5.01
N ARG A 183 -14.56 -6.43 -4.96
CA ARG A 183 -15.13 -5.28 -5.67
C ARG A 183 -14.50 -3.96 -5.22
N THR A 184 -14.33 -3.75 -3.91
CA THR A 184 -13.69 -2.54 -3.38
C THR A 184 -12.22 -2.45 -3.77
N PHE A 185 -11.49 -3.56 -3.79
CA PHE A 185 -10.10 -3.60 -4.25
C PHE A 185 -9.98 -3.30 -5.75
N GLU A 186 -10.82 -3.90 -6.59
CA GLU A 186 -10.87 -3.61 -8.03
C GLU A 186 -11.21 -2.14 -8.30
N GLN A 187 -12.12 -1.56 -7.52
CA GLN A 187 -12.46 -0.14 -7.62
C GLN A 187 -11.26 0.76 -7.26
N ARG A 188 -10.54 0.45 -6.17
CA ARG A 188 -9.32 1.18 -5.79
C ARG A 188 -8.24 1.10 -6.87
N ILE A 189 -8.00 -0.08 -7.45
CA ILE A 189 -7.04 -0.23 -8.54
C ILE A 189 -7.41 0.65 -9.73
N LYS A 190 -8.69 0.67 -10.13
CA LYS A 190 -9.16 1.52 -11.23
C LYS A 190 -8.99 3.01 -10.93
N GLU A 191 -9.23 3.41 -9.69
CA GLU A 191 -9.06 4.80 -9.24
C GLU A 191 -7.59 5.21 -9.21
N ASP A 192 -6.71 4.37 -8.67
CA ASP A 192 -5.26 4.57 -8.66
C ASP A 192 -4.67 4.64 -10.08
N GLN A 193 -5.12 3.75 -10.98
CA GLN A 193 -4.73 3.78 -12.40
C GLN A 193 -5.15 5.10 -13.06
N ARG A 194 -6.38 5.56 -12.80
CA ARG A 194 -6.86 6.84 -13.32
C ARG A 194 -6.08 8.02 -12.74
N HIS A 195 -5.77 7.99 -11.45
CA HIS A 195 -4.97 9.02 -10.79
C HIS A 195 -3.54 9.07 -11.35
N SER A 196 -2.91 7.92 -11.55
CA SER A 196 -1.58 7.81 -12.17
C SER A 196 -1.57 8.34 -13.60
N LEU A 197 -2.58 8.01 -14.42
CA LEU A 197 -2.72 8.55 -15.78
C LEU A 197 -2.92 10.07 -15.81
N ASP A 198 -3.69 10.62 -14.87
CA ASP A 198 -3.86 12.08 -14.73
C ASP A 198 -2.54 12.76 -14.33
N GLN A 199 -1.78 12.15 -13.42
CA GLN A 199 -0.46 12.64 -13.02
C GLN A 199 0.55 12.60 -14.17
N ILE A 200 0.56 11.51 -14.95
CA ILE A 200 1.39 11.39 -16.16
C ILE A 200 0.98 12.44 -17.20
N SER A 201 -0.33 12.62 -17.43
CA SER A 201 -0.82 13.61 -18.39
C SER A 201 -0.40 15.04 -18.01
N LYS A 202 -0.43 15.39 -16.72
CA LYS A 202 0.06 16.67 -16.20
C LYS A 202 1.57 16.82 -16.38
N SER A 203 2.36 15.81 -16.03
CA SER A 203 3.82 15.86 -16.17
C SER A 203 4.25 15.90 -17.64
N GLU A 204 3.53 15.23 -18.54
CA GLU A 204 3.74 15.33 -19.99
C GLU A 204 3.42 16.72 -20.52
N ALA A 205 2.34 17.36 -20.06
CA ALA A 205 2.00 18.73 -20.42
C ALA A 205 3.11 19.71 -19.97
N ASP A 206 3.60 19.56 -18.73
CA ASP A 206 4.71 20.36 -18.20
C ASP A 206 6.00 20.12 -18.98
N ALA A 207 6.32 18.87 -19.30
CA ALA A 207 7.51 18.53 -20.09
C ALA A 207 7.45 19.13 -21.51
N ARG A 208 6.26 19.14 -22.14
CA ARG A 208 6.04 19.83 -23.42
C ARG A 208 6.21 21.33 -23.27
N TYR A 209 5.65 21.93 -22.23
CA TYR A 209 5.81 23.36 -21.94
C TYR A 209 7.28 23.75 -21.78
N TYR A 210 8.03 23.05 -20.94
CA TYR A 210 9.46 23.32 -20.73
C TYR A 210 10.30 23.06 -21.96
N ARG A 211 10.00 22.02 -22.75
CA ARG A 211 10.66 21.77 -24.04
C ARG A 211 10.45 22.95 -24.99
N ASN A 212 9.22 23.40 -25.17
CA ASN A 212 8.89 24.52 -26.04
C ASN A 212 9.53 25.83 -25.55
N ALA A 213 9.55 26.07 -24.23
CA ALA A 213 10.21 27.22 -23.65
C ALA A 213 11.74 27.19 -23.88
N SER A 214 12.36 26.01 -23.76
CA SER A 214 13.78 25.81 -24.05
C SER A 214 14.11 26.03 -25.52
N GLU A 215 13.27 25.53 -26.44
CA GLU A 215 13.42 25.75 -27.88
C GLU A 215 13.31 27.24 -28.22
N LYS A 216 12.32 27.94 -27.67
CA LYS A 216 12.19 29.39 -27.83
C LYS A 216 13.41 30.16 -27.29
N LEU A 217 13.92 29.79 -26.11
CA LEU A 217 15.13 30.41 -25.55
C LEU A 217 16.36 30.16 -26.43
N ARG A 218 16.45 28.98 -27.04
CA ARG A 218 17.52 28.64 -27.98
C ARG A 218 17.43 29.48 -29.26
N ASP A 219 16.24 29.64 -29.81
CA ASP A 219 16.00 30.48 -30.99
C ASP A 219 16.28 31.96 -30.71
N ASP A 220 15.82 32.47 -29.57
CA ASP A 220 16.09 33.84 -29.11
C ASP A 220 17.60 34.06 -28.89
N ALA A 221 18.30 33.08 -28.31
CA ALA A 221 19.75 33.12 -28.11
C ALA A 221 20.49 33.11 -29.46
N GLY A 222 20.12 32.22 -30.39
CA GLY A 222 20.72 32.17 -31.72
C GLY A 222 20.49 33.44 -32.54
N THR A 223 19.29 34.05 -32.41
CA THR A 223 18.98 35.34 -33.04
C THR A 223 19.81 36.48 -32.45
N LYS A 224 19.94 36.52 -31.11
CA LYS A 224 20.82 37.49 -30.43
C LYS A 224 22.28 37.31 -30.82
N GLU A 225 22.78 36.08 -30.84
CA GLU A 225 24.14 35.76 -31.27
C GLU A 225 24.39 36.23 -32.70
N THR A 226 23.48 35.94 -33.63
CA THR A 226 23.57 36.41 -35.02
C THR A 226 23.59 37.94 -35.10
N THR A 227 22.77 38.61 -34.30
CA THR A 227 22.71 40.09 -34.25
C THR A 227 24.00 40.69 -33.69
N LEU A 228 24.54 40.11 -32.61
CA LEU A 228 25.80 40.54 -32.00
C LEU A 228 26.98 40.32 -32.94
N THR A 229 27.02 39.18 -33.64
CA THR A 229 28.05 38.89 -34.65
C THR A 229 28.02 39.91 -35.79
N LYS A 230 26.84 40.25 -36.32
CA LYS A 230 26.69 41.32 -37.32
C LYS A 230 27.21 42.66 -36.80
N LYS A 231 26.76 43.08 -35.61
CA LYS A 231 27.21 44.34 -34.98
C LYS A 231 28.72 44.37 -34.76
N ASN A 232 29.32 43.24 -34.37
CA ASN A 232 30.76 43.12 -34.21
C ASN A 232 31.50 43.32 -35.54
N HIS A 233 31.01 42.70 -36.63
CA HIS A 233 31.58 42.89 -37.96
C HIS A 233 31.46 44.35 -38.46
N ASP A 234 30.32 44.99 -38.21
CA ASP A 234 30.10 46.40 -38.55
C ASP A 234 31.08 47.32 -37.80
N LEU A 235 31.26 47.08 -36.49
CA LEU A 235 32.21 47.83 -35.65
C LEU A 235 33.65 47.59 -36.08
N LEU A 236 34.05 46.35 -36.39
CA LEU A 236 35.38 46.05 -36.92
C LEU A 236 35.62 46.76 -38.25
N SER A 237 34.62 46.81 -39.12
CA SER A 237 34.69 47.54 -40.39
C SER A 237 34.82 49.05 -40.17
N GLU A 238 34.13 49.61 -39.17
CA GLU A 238 34.25 51.01 -38.78
C GLU A 238 35.62 51.34 -38.22
N ILE A 239 36.16 50.49 -37.32
CA ILE A 239 37.53 50.60 -36.80
C ILE A 239 38.53 50.59 -37.94
N ALA A 240 38.45 49.63 -38.87
CA ALA A 240 39.35 49.55 -40.01
C ALA A 240 39.31 50.82 -40.89
N ARG A 241 38.11 51.39 -41.12
CA ARG A 241 37.98 52.68 -41.83
C ARG A 241 38.63 53.83 -41.07
N HIS A 242 38.49 53.87 -39.74
CA HIS A 242 39.14 54.86 -38.90
C HIS A 242 40.66 54.71 -38.89
N GLU A 243 41.19 53.49 -38.82
CA GLU A 243 42.63 53.20 -38.89
C GLU A 243 43.23 53.72 -40.21
N VAL A 244 42.63 53.38 -41.36
CA VAL A 244 43.06 53.89 -42.67
C VAL A 244 43.04 55.43 -42.73
N ARG A 245 42.00 56.05 -42.14
CA ARG A 245 41.90 57.51 -42.07
C ARG A 245 43.00 58.11 -41.20
N ILE A 246 43.29 57.51 -40.05
CA ILE A 246 44.37 57.93 -39.14
C ILE A 246 45.72 57.83 -39.86
N ASP A 247 46.00 56.71 -40.54
CA ASP A 247 47.25 56.53 -41.30
C ASP A 247 47.40 57.55 -42.44
N THR A 248 46.30 57.85 -43.13
CA THR A 248 46.27 58.90 -44.16
C THR A 248 46.56 60.28 -43.55
N GLN A 249 45.93 60.61 -42.42
CA GLN A 249 46.17 61.87 -41.72
C GLN A 249 47.61 61.96 -41.20
N HIS A 250 48.18 60.89 -40.66
CA HIS A 250 49.58 60.83 -40.25
C HIS A 250 50.53 61.06 -41.42
N THR A 251 50.25 60.47 -42.58
CA THR A 251 51.05 60.67 -43.80
C THR A 251 50.97 62.12 -44.28
N LEU A 252 49.78 62.72 -44.25
CA LEU A 252 49.58 64.13 -44.61
C LEU A 252 50.34 65.06 -43.66
N ILE A 253 50.23 64.84 -42.34
CA ILE A 253 50.97 65.64 -41.34
C ILE A 253 52.47 65.56 -41.60
N ARG A 254 53.03 64.36 -41.83
CA ARG A 254 54.46 64.22 -42.16
C ARG A 254 54.85 64.99 -43.42
N SER A 255 54.02 64.95 -44.45
CA SER A 255 54.26 65.71 -45.69
C SER A 255 54.25 67.22 -45.44
N GLN A 256 53.27 67.71 -44.65
CA GLN A 256 53.17 69.12 -44.28
C GLN A 256 54.32 69.57 -43.38
N ASP A 257 54.78 68.72 -42.45
CA ASP A 257 55.95 68.99 -41.63
C ASP A 257 57.23 69.12 -42.48
N GLU A 258 57.38 68.30 -43.52
CA GLU A 258 58.50 68.40 -44.44
C GLU A 258 58.44 69.67 -45.30
N GLU A 259 57.25 70.02 -45.82
CA GLU A 259 57.03 71.29 -46.53
C GLU A 259 57.33 72.50 -45.62
N LEU A 260 56.90 72.47 -44.35
CA LEU A 260 57.20 73.50 -43.36
C LEU A 260 58.71 73.61 -43.09
N LYS A 261 59.46 72.50 -43.06
CA LYS A 261 60.93 72.55 -42.95
C LYS A 261 61.55 73.24 -44.15
N VAL A 262 61.12 72.89 -45.36
CA VAL A 262 61.61 73.52 -46.60
C VAL A 262 61.30 75.01 -46.59
N LEU A 263 60.08 75.41 -46.24
CA LEU A 263 59.69 76.82 -46.13
C LEU A 263 60.47 77.57 -45.05
N LYS A 264 60.72 76.95 -43.89
CA LYS A 264 61.59 77.53 -42.85
C LYS A 264 63.02 77.73 -43.34
N GLN A 265 63.58 76.72 -44.03
CA GLN A 265 64.92 76.83 -44.60
C GLN A 265 64.98 77.92 -45.68
N LEU A 266 63.98 77.99 -46.56
CA LEU A 266 63.85 79.05 -47.56
C LEU A 266 63.74 80.42 -46.90
N GLY A 267 62.91 80.57 -45.87
CA GLY A 267 62.76 81.80 -45.10
C GLY A 267 64.05 82.24 -44.40
N MET A 268 64.81 81.29 -43.84
CA MET A 268 66.14 81.57 -43.27
C MET A 268 67.13 82.04 -44.34
N THR A 269 67.13 81.41 -45.52
CA THR A 269 67.99 81.82 -46.65
C THR A 269 67.60 83.20 -47.15
N GLN A 270 66.32 83.45 -47.40
CA GLN A 270 65.80 84.76 -47.80
C GLN A 270 66.11 85.85 -46.77
N SER A 271 65.99 85.56 -45.46
CA SER A 271 66.36 86.50 -44.41
C SER A 271 67.86 86.85 -44.43
N ARG A 272 68.73 85.87 -44.70
CA ARG A 272 70.18 86.11 -44.87
C ARG A 272 70.47 86.93 -46.11
N GLU A 273 69.84 86.62 -47.24
CA GLU A 273 69.95 87.38 -48.49
C GLU A 273 69.46 88.82 -48.33
N LEU A 274 68.31 89.04 -47.69
CA LEU A 274 67.78 90.37 -47.38
C LEU A 274 68.73 91.18 -46.49
N SER A 275 69.31 90.54 -45.46
CA SER A 275 70.31 91.19 -44.60
C SER A 275 71.58 91.58 -45.38
N SER A 276 72.05 90.68 -46.26
CA SER A 276 73.18 90.95 -47.16
C SER A 276 72.88 92.09 -48.13
N ASN A 277 71.73 92.06 -48.82
CA ASN A 277 71.27 93.09 -49.74
C ASN A 277 71.07 94.44 -49.04
N SER A 278 70.50 94.45 -47.82
CA SER A 278 70.35 95.66 -47.01
C SER A 278 71.71 96.25 -46.64
N SER A 279 72.69 95.40 -46.31
CA SER A 279 74.06 95.83 -46.03
C SER A 279 74.75 96.39 -47.29
N ALA A 280 74.56 95.74 -48.44
CA ALA A 280 75.07 96.23 -49.73
C ALA A 280 74.43 97.57 -50.13
N LEU A 281 73.12 97.73 -49.92
CA LEU A 281 72.41 98.97 -50.17
C LEU A 281 72.88 100.10 -49.25
N LEU A 282 73.14 99.83 -47.96
CA LEU A 282 73.75 100.79 -47.05
C LEU A 282 75.16 101.20 -47.50
N ALA A 283 75.96 100.24 -47.98
CA ALA A 283 77.29 100.52 -48.51
C ALA A 283 77.24 101.44 -49.74
N GLU A 284 76.36 101.16 -50.71
CA GLU A 284 76.14 102.02 -51.87
C GLU A 284 75.53 103.38 -51.48
N THR A 285 74.62 103.43 -50.50
CA THR A 285 74.08 104.70 -49.97
C THR A 285 75.17 105.56 -49.33
N ASN A 286 76.09 104.95 -48.56
CA ASN A 286 77.22 105.67 -47.98
C ASN A 286 78.20 106.16 -49.04
N LYS A 287 78.45 105.36 -50.08
CA LYS A 287 79.25 105.76 -51.23
C LYS A 287 78.61 106.92 -52.00
N ALA A 288 77.30 106.87 -52.22
CA ALA A 288 76.54 107.96 -52.81
C ALA A 288 76.65 109.25 -51.99
N LYS A 289 76.48 109.18 -50.66
CA LYS A 289 76.69 110.35 -49.77
C LYS A 289 78.10 110.93 -49.87
N ARG A 290 79.14 110.09 -49.93
CA ARG A 290 80.53 110.56 -50.12
C ARG A 290 80.72 111.26 -51.45
N LEU A 291 80.15 110.73 -52.53
CA LEU A 291 80.18 111.36 -53.85
C LEU A 291 79.42 112.69 -53.83
N GLU A 292 78.26 112.75 -53.20
CA GLU A 292 77.47 113.96 -53.06
C GLU A 292 78.21 115.05 -52.26
N GLN A 293 78.93 114.67 -51.19
CA GLN A 293 79.80 115.58 -50.46
C GLN A 293 80.95 116.10 -51.34
N LYS A 294 81.57 115.21 -52.13
CA LYS A 294 82.64 115.57 -53.06
C LYS A 294 82.15 116.55 -54.14
N VAL A 295 80.91 116.37 -54.62
CA VAL A 295 80.25 117.32 -55.53
C VAL A 295 80.06 118.67 -54.85
N LYS A 296 79.57 118.72 -53.60
CA LYS A 296 79.42 119.98 -52.86
C LYS A 296 80.76 120.71 -52.65
N GLU A 297 81.83 119.97 -52.35
CA GLU A 297 83.19 120.53 -52.23
C GLU A 297 83.67 121.14 -53.56
N GLN A 298 83.45 120.44 -54.68
CA GLN A 298 83.76 120.94 -56.01
C GLN A 298 82.93 122.20 -56.36
N ASP A 299 81.63 122.21 -56.04
CA ASP A 299 80.75 123.37 -56.25
C ASP A 299 81.19 124.60 -55.44
N ALA A 300 81.65 124.39 -54.19
CA ALA A 300 82.21 125.45 -53.36
C ALA A 300 83.51 126.00 -53.95
N GLU A 301 84.38 125.14 -54.49
CA GLU A 301 85.61 125.55 -55.16
C GLU A 301 85.32 126.31 -56.47
N VAL A 302 84.32 125.88 -57.25
CA VAL A 302 83.85 126.61 -58.43
C VAL A 302 83.35 128.00 -58.06
N LYS A 303 82.55 128.13 -56.99
CA LYS A 303 82.10 129.45 -56.49
C LYS A 303 83.28 130.33 -56.08
N ARG A 304 84.30 129.78 -55.40
CA ARG A 304 85.52 130.50 -55.01
C ARG A 304 86.30 131.00 -56.24
N LEU A 305 86.46 130.15 -57.25
CA LEU A 305 87.13 130.51 -58.51
C LEU A 305 86.35 131.56 -59.29
N ASN A 306 85.02 131.44 -59.39
CA ASN A 306 84.17 132.45 -60.03
C ASN A 306 84.23 133.80 -59.30
N GLN A 307 84.24 133.82 -57.96
CA GLN A 307 84.41 135.04 -57.18
C GLN A 307 85.78 135.70 -57.44
N LYS A 308 86.84 134.87 -57.56
CA LYS A 308 88.19 135.35 -57.90
C LYS A 308 88.23 135.97 -59.31
N ALA A 309 87.62 135.30 -60.29
CA ALA A 309 87.52 135.80 -61.66
C ALA A 309 86.73 137.12 -61.74
N LEU A 310 85.61 137.22 -61.00
CA LEU A 310 84.81 138.44 -60.92
C LEU A 310 85.64 139.60 -60.34
N ASN A 311 86.35 139.39 -59.23
CA ASN A 311 87.20 140.42 -58.64
C ASN A 311 88.32 140.89 -59.59
N SER A 312 88.95 139.97 -60.33
CA SER A 312 89.93 140.33 -61.36
C SER A 312 89.33 141.11 -62.53
N ALA A 313 88.09 140.81 -62.94
CA ALA A 313 87.38 141.58 -63.96
C ALA A 313 87.06 143.01 -63.47
N THR A 314 86.68 143.18 -62.20
CA THR A 314 86.41 144.50 -61.62
C THR A 314 87.66 145.38 -61.53
N GLU A 315 88.82 144.80 -61.19
CA GLU A 315 90.09 145.53 -61.20
C GLU A 315 90.52 145.97 -62.61
N TRP A 316 90.30 145.11 -63.60
CA TRP A 316 90.52 145.45 -65.01
C TRP A 316 89.63 146.60 -65.48
N GLY A 317 88.33 146.56 -65.16
CA GLY A 317 87.40 147.64 -65.48
C GLY A 317 87.76 148.98 -64.81
N ARG A 318 88.34 148.94 -63.60
CA ARG A 318 88.82 150.14 -62.89
C ARG A 318 90.04 150.78 -63.58
N ARG A 319 90.99 149.96 -64.05
CA ARG A 319 92.16 150.44 -64.81
C ARG A 319 91.77 151.00 -66.18
N GLU A 320 90.84 150.35 -66.87
CA GLU A 320 90.37 150.81 -68.18
C GLU A 320 89.69 152.18 -68.09
N ASN A 321 88.83 152.39 -67.09
CA ASN A 321 88.16 153.68 -66.88
C ASN A 321 89.15 154.82 -66.53
N LEU A 322 90.24 154.52 -65.82
CA LEU A 322 91.27 155.51 -65.52
C LEU A 322 91.98 155.99 -66.80
N MET A 323 92.34 155.07 -67.69
CA MET A 323 92.98 155.40 -68.98
C MET A 323 92.05 156.19 -69.92
N ARG A 324 90.73 155.92 -69.90
CA ARG A 324 89.76 156.70 -70.69
C ARG A 324 89.65 158.15 -70.23
N ASN A 325 89.80 158.42 -68.93
CA ASN A 325 89.75 159.79 -68.39
C ASN A 325 91.02 160.59 -68.73
N GLU A 326 92.19 159.96 -68.71
CA GLU A 326 93.44 160.60 -69.14
C GLU A 326 93.40 160.98 -70.64
N LEU A 327 92.85 160.11 -71.48
CA LEU A 327 92.68 160.36 -72.92
C LEU A 327 91.74 161.54 -73.22
N ARG A 328 90.69 161.73 -72.41
CA ARG A 328 89.79 162.89 -72.50
C ARG A 328 90.48 164.20 -72.14
N SER A 329 91.31 164.20 -71.10
CA SER A 329 92.06 165.38 -70.68
C SER A 329 93.03 165.88 -71.75
N VAL A 330 93.69 164.95 -72.46
CA VAL A 330 94.63 165.28 -73.55
C VAL A 330 93.89 165.84 -74.78
N ALA A 331 92.69 165.34 -75.07
CA ALA A 331 91.88 165.84 -76.18
C ALA A 331 91.40 167.29 -75.97
N ASP A 332 91.03 167.66 -74.74
CA ASP A 332 90.57 169.02 -74.42
C ASP A 332 91.69 170.07 -74.45
N GLU A 333 92.93 169.69 -74.17
CA GLU A 333 94.11 170.57 -74.30
C GLU A 333 94.47 170.84 -75.77
N LEU A 334 94.35 169.82 -76.64
CA LEU A 334 94.61 169.93 -78.07
C LEU A 334 93.64 170.91 -78.76
N GLN A 335 92.36 170.87 -78.38
CA GLN A 335 91.33 171.75 -78.95
C GLN A 335 91.55 173.22 -78.56
N ARG A 336 92.06 173.51 -77.36
CA ARG A 336 92.43 174.88 -76.93
C ARG A 336 93.64 175.40 -77.69
N ALA A 337 94.62 174.55 -77.98
CA ALA A 337 95.80 174.93 -78.76
C ALA A 337 95.43 175.26 -80.22
N GLN A 338 94.57 174.46 -80.86
CA GLN A 338 94.09 174.71 -82.23
C GLN A 338 93.32 176.03 -82.36
N LEU A 339 92.45 176.37 -81.40
CA LEU A 339 91.74 177.66 -81.39
C LEU A 339 92.67 178.87 -81.26
N LYS A 340 93.84 178.71 -80.62
CA LYS A 340 94.84 179.76 -80.46
C LYS A 340 95.62 180.02 -81.75
N VAL A 341 95.89 178.96 -82.53
CA VAL A 341 96.54 179.05 -83.85
C VAL A 341 95.63 179.73 -84.87
N VAL A 342 94.35 179.34 -84.93
CA VAL A 342 93.36 179.95 -85.86
C VAL A 342 93.18 181.46 -85.61
N ASN A 343 93.22 181.89 -84.35
CA ASN A 343 93.12 183.32 -84.01
C ASN A 343 94.38 184.12 -84.36
N LEU A 344 95.57 183.50 -84.35
CA LEU A 344 96.81 184.15 -84.78
C LEU A 344 96.89 184.25 -86.31
N GLU A 345 96.41 183.24 -87.03
CA GLU A 345 96.29 183.26 -88.50
C GLU A 345 95.34 184.37 -88.98
N LYS A 346 94.18 184.54 -88.33
CA LYS A 346 93.26 185.64 -88.66
C LYS A 346 93.85 187.03 -88.43
N ARG A 347 94.74 187.20 -87.43
CA ARG A 347 95.42 188.48 -87.18
C ARG A 347 96.51 188.77 -88.20
N SER A 348 97.25 187.75 -88.64
CA SER A 348 98.26 187.89 -89.70
C SER A 348 97.63 188.32 -91.03
N ILE A 349 96.51 187.69 -91.40
CA ILE A 349 95.78 188.01 -92.65
C ILE A 349 95.27 189.47 -92.63
N SER A 350 94.79 189.95 -91.47
CA SER A 350 94.35 191.34 -91.33
C SER A 350 95.50 192.36 -91.46
N GLN A 351 96.72 192.00 -91.03
CA GLN A 351 97.89 192.87 -91.17
C GLN A 351 98.45 192.86 -92.60
N ASP A 352 98.31 191.74 -93.31
CA ASP A 352 98.73 191.62 -94.72
C ASP A 352 97.79 192.35 -95.69
N GLU A 353 96.49 192.45 -95.39
CA GLU A 353 95.52 193.21 -96.19
C GLU A 353 95.66 194.74 -96.01
N GLU A 354 96.11 195.20 -94.85
CA GLU A 354 96.34 196.62 -94.58
C GLU A 354 97.61 197.14 -95.29
N ILE A 355 98.68 196.32 -95.33
CA ILE A 355 99.89 196.59 -96.13
C ILE A 355 99.56 196.63 -97.64
N ARG A 356 98.61 195.81 -98.10
CA ARG A 356 98.20 195.78 -99.51
C ARG A 356 97.36 196.99 -99.92
N ARG A 357 96.63 197.63 -98.99
CA ARG A 357 95.76 198.80 -99.29
C ARG A 357 96.51 200.13 -99.43
N LEU A 358 97.54 200.41 -98.64
CA LEU A 358 98.19 201.75 -98.66
C LEU A 358 99.51 201.84 -99.41
N LYS A 359 99.94 200.76 -100.08
CA LYS A 359 100.84 200.82 -101.24
C LYS A 359 100.15 201.36 -102.52
N SER A 360 98.83 201.64 -102.50
CA SER A 360 98.03 202.00 -103.70
C SER A 360 97.70 203.49 -103.92
N LYS A 361 98.31 204.42 -103.17
CA LYS A 361 98.31 205.87 -103.46
C LYS A 361 99.56 206.52 -102.82
N LEU A 362 100.62 207.04 -103.45
CA LEU A 362 101.07 207.23 -104.85
C LEU A 362 100.02 207.23 -105.95
#